data_AF-A0A2R9SR49-F1
#
_entry.id   AF-A0A2R9SR49-F1
#
_cell.length_a   1.000
_cell.length_b   1.000
_cell.length_c   1.000
_cell.angle_alpha   90.00
_cell.angle_beta   90.00
_cell.angle_gamma   90.00
#
_symmetry.space_group_name_H-M   'P 1'
#
loop_
_entity.id
_entity.type
_entity.pdbx_description
1 polymer ?
#
loop_
_entity_poly.entity_id
_entity_poly.type
_entity_poly.pdbx_seq_one_letter_code
_entity_poly.pdbx_strand_id
1 'polypeptide(L)'
;MLHKHVGKTAAATVLALSLLGTATNISNAAAGPVIAVMLDDVPLKFDAAPRIDNGVTYVPFRTVGEALGIEITWNSKTQTVKAIGSLKGQATEVLLQVGSKTATVNGKKVTLAAPPVQREGRVLIPLSSFSSQFGVDVGWNQATRTVSLTSPQREMHLRAFYALESYQERDIIPSMNSVAFGWSRIDREGQFTLEGKEYRLPASAGDVTPQSIVADAADQNIKPHLMVYALDGNGELTKVLSDSTLRQKSIEGITTAVTDNGFGGVVLDFEGLGFKLDAGQQQKLLNDYVKQLKAFLPKDISLSLAVPPLNSAYKGYDYKTLASIADDLIIMAYQYNPVGTKSQVPEPNSLVDQAIQLALQAGVPKQKLLLGISLSSETPSSVDDKLGLAKRYDLKGAAFWRLGLFRTYNNQMEGAVNASVVKE
;
A
#
# COMPACT_ATOMS: atom_id res chain seq x y z
N MET A 1 -82.19 1.44 27.60
CA MET A 1 -81.88 0.22 26.83
C MET A 1 -80.78 -0.55 27.57
N LEU A 2 -81.12 -1.78 27.92
CA LEU A 2 -80.32 -2.97 28.24
C LEU A 2 -79.06 -2.89 29.15
N HIS A 3 -79.27 -3.50 30.33
CA HIS A 3 -78.42 -4.48 31.05
C HIS A 3 -77.37 -4.05 32.10
N LYS A 4 -77.78 -4.08 33.39
CA LYS A 4 -77.50 -5.14 34.42
C LYS A 4 -76.16 -5.91 34.25
N HIS A 5 -75.34 -6.26 35.26
CA HIS A 5 -75.52 -6.49 36.70
C HIS A 5 -74.11 -6.65 37.37
N VAL A 6 -73.97 -6.15 38.61
CA VAL A 6 -73.50 -6.84 39.85
C VAL A 6 -72.30 -7.80 39.82
N GLY A 7 -71.34 -7.59 40.73
CA GLY A 7 -70.32 -8.60 41.10
C GLY A 7 -69.40 -8.28 42.29
N LYS A 8 -69.97 -8.26 43.50
CA LYS A 8 -69.45 -8.57 44.86
C LYS A 8 -67.96 -8.39 45.26
N THR A 9 -67.83 -7.77 46.42
CA THR A 9 -66.70 -7.64 47.37
C THR A 9 -66.01 -8.95 47.79
N ALA A 10 -64.69 -8.90 48.02
CA ALA A 10 -64.03 -9.60 49.13
C ALA A 10 -62.69 -8.93 49.49
N ALA A 11 -62.55 -8.53 50.75
CA ALA A 11 -61.30 -8.11 51.37
C ALA A 11 -60.56 -9.33 51.94
N ALA A 12 -59.24 -9.39 51.80
CA ALA A 12 -58.37 -10.19 52.65
C ALA A 12 -56.96 -9.58 52.70
N THR A 13 -56.49 -9.38 53.92
CA THR A 13 -55.26 -8.67 54.28
C THR A 13 -54.15 -9.67 54.63
N VAL A 14 -52.90 -9.24 54.44
CA VAL A 14 -51.63 -9.69 55.08
C VAL A 14 -50.94 -10.96 54.54
N LEU A 15 -49.76 -10.81 53.93
CA LEU A 15 -48.47 -11.25 54.51
C LEU A 15 -47.30 -10.61 53.75
N ALA A 16 -46.51 -9.79 54.44
CA ALA A 16 -45.23 -9.29 53.97
C ALA A 16 -44.18 -10.40 54.08
N LEU A 17 -43.53 -10.76 52.98
CA LEU A 17 -42.27 -11.50 52.98
C LEU A 17 -41.22 -10.64 52.25
N SER A 18 -40.41 -9.96 53.05
CA SER A 18 -39.21 -9.24 52.61
C SER A 18 -38.13 -10.24 52.21
N LEU A 19 -38.01 -10.52 50.91
CA LEU A 19 -36.83 -11.16 50.33
C LEU A 19 -35.77 -10.08 50.10
N LEU A 20 -34.83 -9.96 51.04
CA LEU A 20 -33.55 -9.28 50.79
C LEU A 20 -32.80 -10.10 49.73
N GLY A 21 -32.93 -9.69 48.46
CA GLY A 21 -32.04 -10.14 47.40
C GLY A 21 -30.67 -9.52 47.60
N THR A 22 -29.70 -10.31 48.07
CA THR A 22 -28.28 -9.95 48.00
C THR A 22 -27.87 -9.94 46.53
N ALA A 23 -27.87 -8.75 45.92
CA ALA A 23 -27.24 -8.56 44.62
C ALA A 23 -25.73 -8.82 44.77
N THR A 24 -25.28 -9.96 44.26
CA THR A 24 -23.87 -10.21 44.04
C THR A 24 -23.39 -9.23 42.97
N ASN A 25 -22.67 -8.20 43.40
CA ASN A 25 -21.89 -7.35 42.51
C ASN A 25 -20.77 -8.22 41.91
N ILE A 26 -21.06 -8.89 40.80
CA ILE A 26 -20.04 -9.42 39.91
C ILE A 26 -19.34 -8.19 39.35
N SER A 27 -18.23 -7.83 39.98
CA SER A 27 -17.33 -6.82 39.45
C SER A 27 -16.76 -7.41 38.16
N ASN A 28 -17.27 -6.98 37.01
CA ASN A 28 -16.55 -7.13 35.75
C ASN A 28 -15.21 -6.43 35.96
N ALA A 29 -14.14 -7.22 36.10
CA ALA A 29 -12.79 -6.68 36.02
C ALA A 29 -12.69 -5.96 34.67
N ALA A 30 -12.64 -4.64 34.70
CA ALA A 30 -12.41 -3.84 33.51
C ALA A 30 -11.09 -4.32 32.89
N ALA A 31 -11.16 -4.84 31.66
CA ALA A 31 -9.97 -5.15 30.89
C ALA A 31 -9.08 -3.90 30.91
N GLY A 32 -7.84 -4.05 31.39
CA GLY A 32 -6.91 -2.93 31.47
C GLY A 32 -6.78 -2.26 30.10
N PRO A 33 -6.50 -0.94 30.06
CA PRO A 33 -6.54 -0.20 28.80
C PRO A 33 -5.57 -0.81 27.78
N VAL A 34 -6.13 -1.15 26.62
CA VAL A 34 -5.49 -1.85 25.50
C VAL A 34 -4.28 -1.03 25.03
N ILE A 35 -3.13 -1.68 24.89
CA ILE A 35 -1.93 -1.06 24.33
C ILE A 35 -2.07 -1.07 22.81
N ALA A 36 -2.03 0.12 22.20
CA ALA A 36 -1.95 0.24 20.75
C ALA A 36 -0.49 0.14 20.31
N VAL A 37 -0.24 -0.55 19.19
CA VAL A 37 1.08 -0.57 18.55
C VAL A 37 0.91 -0.09 17.12
N MET A 38 1.63 0.96 16.76
CA MET A 38 1.72 1.50 15.42
C MET A 38 3.07 1.08 14.83
N LEU A 39 3.08 0.74 13.54
CA LEU A 39 4.29 0.55 12.76
C LEU A 39 4.23 1.47 11.55
N ASP A 40 5.18 2.39 11.45
CA ASP A 40 5.20 3.47 10.47
C ASP A 40 3.85 4.21 10.47
N ASP A 41 3.42 4.61 11.69
CA ASP A 41 2.15 5.29 11.99
C ASP A 41 0.86 4.58 11.54
N VAL A 42 0.97 3.33 11.09
CA VAL A 42 -0.17 2.47 10.76
C VAL A 42 -0.39 1.41 11.85
N PRO A 43 -1.61 1.26 12.41
CA PRO A 43 -1.91 0.27 13.43
C PRO A 43 -1.56 -1.17 13.04
N LEU A 44 -0.99 -1.91 13.98
CA LEU A 44 -0.82 -3.36 13.89
C LEU A 44 -1.98 -4.08 14.57
N LYS A 45 -2.54 -5.07 13.88
CA LYS A 45 -3.57 -5.96 14.44
C LYS A 45 -2.90 -7.19 15.03
N PHE A 46 -3.18 -7.46 16.30
CA PHE A 46 -2.66 -8.63 16.99
C PHE A 46 -3.77 -9.64 17.26
N ASP A 47 -3.41 -10.92 17.17
CA ASP A 47 -4.27 -12.03 17.58
C ASP A 47 -4.14 -12.34 19.09
N ALA A 48 -3.13 -11.79 19.76
CA ALA A 48 -2.96 -11.76 21.20
C ALA A 48 -2.60 -10.34 21.68
N ALA A 49 -3.17 -9.89 22.79
CA ALA A 49 -2.99 -8.50 23.21
C ALA A 49 -1.53 -8.21 23.63
N PRO A 50 -0.93 -7.11 23.14
CA PRO A 50 0.26 -6.53 23.77
C PRO A 50 -0.02 -6.18 25.23
N ARG A 51 0.98 -6.30 26.10
CA ARG A 51 0.81 -6.09 27.54
C ARG A 51 2.04 -5.49 28.19
N ILE A 52 1.86 -4.94 29.39
CA ILE A 52 2.95 -4.46 30.23
C ILE A 52 3.02 -5.32 31.49
N ASP A 53 4.14 -6.00 31.66
CA ASP A 53 4.43 -6.77 32.87
C ASP A 53 5.65 -6.12 33.55
N ASN A 54 5.50 -5.67 34.80
CA ASN A 54 6.59 -5.04 35.59
C ASN A 54 7.33 -3.90 34.85
N GLY A 55 6.58 -3.05 34.14
CA GLY A 55 7.15 -1.93 33.37
C GLY A 55 7.78 -2.31 32.03
N VAL A 56 7.67 -3.58 31.61
CA VAL A 56 8.18 -4.07 30.33
C VAL A 56 7.03 -4.30 29.37
N THR A 57 7.08 -3.67 28.21
CA THR A 57 6.12 -3.89 27.13
C THR A 57 6.45 -5.16 26.36
N TYR A 58 5.51 -6.10 26.36
CA TYR A 58 5.54 -7.36 25.66
C TYR A 58 4.61 -7.33 24.45
N VAL A 59 5.12 -7.77 23.30
CA VAL A 59 4.35 -7.87 22.05
C VAL A 59 4.42 -9.30 21.47
N PRO A 60 3.36 -9.78 20.81
CA PRO A 60 3.42 -11.02 20.03
C PRO A 60 4.50 -10.93 18.97
N PHE A 61 5.48 -11.82 19.08
CA PHE A 61 6.68 -11.66 18.29
C PHE A 61 6.42 -11.79 16.79
N ARG A 62 5.65 -12.82 16.42
CA ARG A 62 5.34 -13.13 15.03
C ARG A 62 4.72 -11.94 14.30
N THR A 63 3.71 -11.31 14.91
CA THR A 63 3.00 -10.18 14.31
C THR A 63 3.94 -9.01 14.00
N VAL A 64 4.82 -8.64 14.95
CA VAL A 64 5.74 -7.52 14.75
C VAL A 64 6.84 -7.89 13.75
N GLY A 65 7.42 -9.08 13.86
CA GLY A 65 8.48 -9.49 12.95
C GLY A 65 8.01 -9.68 11.52
N GLU A 66 6.86 -10.33 11.29
CA GLU A 66 6.30 -10.48 9.93
C GLU A 66 6.02 -9.11 9.31
N ALA A 67 5.47 -8.16 10.07
CA ALA A 67 5.22 -6.80 9.60
C ALA A 67 6.50 -6.00 9.29
N LEU A 68 7.65 -6.41 9.84
CA LEU A 68 8.97 -5.86 9.55
C LEU A 68 9.75 -6.66 8.48
N GLY A 69 9.14 -7.69 7.90
CA GLY A 69 9.82 -8.58 6.94
C GLY A 69 10.86 -9.52 7.56
N ILE A 70 10.77 -9.79 8.87
CA ILE A 70 11.66 -10.70 9.60
C ILE A 70 11.09 -12.11 9.54
N GLU A 71 11.89 -13.05 9.08
CA GLU A 71 11.53 -14.47 9.08
C GLU A 71 11.60 -15.02 10.50
N ILE A 72 10.53 -15.67 10.95
CA ILE A 72 10.43 -16.22 12.31
C ILE A 72 10.17 -17.72 12.28
N THR A 73 11.10 -18.47 12.87
CA THR A 73 10.95 -19.92 13.10
C THR A 73 10.85 -20.23 14.59
N TRP A 74 9.99 -21.17 14.96
CA TRP A 74 9.85 -21.65 16.35
C TRP A 74 10.35 -23.08 16.49
N ASN A 75 11.21 -23.31 17.48
CA ASN A 75 11.65 -24.63 17.91
C ASN A 75 11.00 -24.98 19.24
N SER A 76 10.01 -25.88 19.21
CA SER A 76 9.25 -26.29 20.39
C SER A 76 10.06 -27.09 21.40
N LYS A 77 11.05 -27.89 20.95
CA LYS A 77 11.87 -28.75 21.83
C LYS A 77 12.77 -27.93 22.74
N THR A 78 13.32 -26.85 22.21
CA THR A 78 14.26 -25.96 22.93
C THR A 78 13.59 -24.69 23.43
N GLN A 79 12.30 -24.52 23.14
CA GLN A 79 11.54 -23.29 23.37
C GLN A 79 12.25 -22.04 22.84
N THR A 80 12.82 -22.15 21.65
CA THR A 80 13.64 -21.11 21.02
C THR A 80 12.96 -20.54 19.79
N VAL A 81 12.88 -19.22 19.75
CA VAL A 81 12.54 -18.43 18.59
C VAL A 81 13.82 -18.11 17.83
N LYS A 82 13.84 -18.38 16.53
CA LYS A 82 14.85 -17.92 15.59
C LYS A 82 14.25 -16.82 14.72
N ALA A 83 14.91 -15.67 14.65
CA ALA A 83 14.53 -14.54 13.81
C ALA A 83 15.66 -14.22 12.83
N ILE A 84 15.34 -14.10 11.55
CA ILE A 84 16.29 -13.73 10.49
C ILE A 84 15.76 -12.48 9.80
N GLY A 85 16.55 -11.42 9.80
CA GLY A 85 16.22 -10.16 9.13
C GLY A 85 17.49 -9.46 8.68
N SER A 86 17.41 -8.15 8.51
CA SER A 86 18.58 -7.33 8.18
C SER A 86 18.71 -6.13 9.11
N LEU A 87 19.95 -5.70 9.33
CA LEU A 87 20.30 -4.45 9.99
C LEU A 87 21.34 -3.76 9.13
N LYS A 88 21.04 -2.55 8.64
CA LYS A 88 21.94 -1.78 7.74
C LYS A 88 22.41 -2.62 6.54
N GLY A 89 21.49 -3.36 5.92
CA GLY A 89 21.76 -4.24 4.78
C GLY A 89 22.51 -5.54 5.10
N GLN A 90 22.90 -5.78 6.35
CA GLN A 90 23.58 -7.03 6.75
C GLN A 90 22.60 -8.02 7.36
N ALA A 91 22.72 -9.30 7.01
CA ALA A 91 21.92 -10.36 7.59
C ALA A 91 22.15 -10.47 9.10
N THR A 92 21.06 -10.49 9.87
CA THR A 92 21.08 -10.59 11.32
C THR A 92 20.24 -11.78 11.76
N GLU A 93 20.88 -12.70 12.47
CA GLU A 93 20.23 -13.82 13.15
C GLU A 93 20.11 -13.53 14.64
N VAL A 94 18.90 -13.66 15.19
CA VAL A 94 18.62 -13.54 16.62
C VAL A 94 17.97 -14.82 17.13
N LEU A 95 18.54 -15.42 18.17
CA LEU A 95 17.96 -16.56 18.89
C LEU A 95 17.50 -16.11 20.29
N LEU A 96 16.23 -16.37 20.58
CA LEU A 96 15.54 -15.99 21.82
C LEU A 96 14.94 -17.23 22.46
N GLN A 97 15.42 -17.61 23.65
CA GLN A 97 14.86 -18.73 24.40
C GLN A 97 13.86 -18.23 25.44
N VAL A 98 12.68 -18.85 25.50
CA VAL A 98 11.65 -18.53 26.51
C VAL A 98 12.22 -18.73 27.91
N GLY A 99 11.98 -17.75 28.80
CA GLY A 99 12.47 -17.75 30.18
C GLY A 99 13.93 -17.32 30.35
N SER A 100 14.71 -17.20 29.26
CA SER A 100 16.10 -16.75 29.32
C SER A 100 16.22 -15.24 29.10
N LYS A 101 16.99 -14.55 29.94
CA LYS A 101 17.44 -13.17 29.71
C LYS A 101 18.65 -13.09 28.76
N THR A 102 19.18 -14.22 28.31
CA THR A 102 20.30 -14.27 27.37
C THR A 102 19.79 -14.68 26.00
N ALA A 103 20.03 -13.82 25.02
CA ALA A 103 19.84 -14.08 23.60
C ALA A 103 21.20 -14.27 22.90
N THR A 104 21.18 -14.76 21.67
CA THR A 104 22.36 -14.68 20.79
C THR A 104 22.03 -13.90 19.52
N VAL A 105 22.90 -12.96 19.17
CA VAL A 105 22.82 -12.15 17.94
C VAL A 105 24.07 -12.46 17.13
N ASN A 106 23.91 -13.07 15.96
CA ASN A 106 25.02 -13.55 15.13
C ASN A 106 26.05 -14.37 15.93
N GLY A 107 25.54 -15.29 16.77
CA GLY A 107 26.35 -16.15 17.65
C GLY A 107 26.91 -15.48 18.92
N LYS A 108 26.82 -14.15 19.06
CA LYS A 108 27.30 -13.42 20.26
C LYS A 108 26.19 -13.29 21.29
N LYS A 109 26.51 -13.52 22.58
CA LYS A 109 25.53 -13.40 23.67
C LYS A 109 25.17 -11.94 23.92
N VAL A 110 23.88 -11.66 24.09
CA VAL A 110 23.32 -10.35 24.43
C VAL A 110 22.33 -10.51 25.59
N THR A 111 22.35 -9.57 26.53
CA THR A 111 21.41 -9.54 27.66
C THR A 111 20.14 -8.77 27.28
N LEU A 112 18.98 -9.39 27.50
CA LEU A 112 17.66 -8.81 27.28
C LEU A 112 17.20 -8.04 28.52
N ALA A 113 16.37 -7.02 28.32
CA ALA A 113 15.73 -6.27 29.41
C ALA A 113 14.86 -7.18 30.29
N ALA A 114 14.19 -8.16 29.67
CA ALA A 114 13.42 -9.20 30.34
C ALA A 114 13.42 -10.48 29.49
N PRO A 115 13.10 -11.66 30.06
CA PRO A 115 13.04 -12.87 29.25
C PRO A 115 11.80 -12.86 28.34
N PRO A 116 11.86 -13.47 27.14
CA PRO A 116 10.67 -13.83 26.38
C PRO A 116 9.79 -14.76 27.20
N VAL A 117 8.47 -14.66 27.01
CA VAL A 117 7.48 -15.42 27.78
C VAL A 117 6.45 -16.03 26.85
N GLN A 118 5.93 -17.19 27.24
CA GLN A 118 4.83 -17.82 26.52
C GLN A 118 3.52 -17.57 27.27
N ARG A 119 2.50 -17.04 26.58
CA ARG A 119 1.13 -16.85 27.11
C ARG A 119 0.13 -17.07 25.99
N GLU A 120 -1.02 -17.67 26.32
CA GLU A 120 -2.12 -17.84 25.36
C GLU A 120 -1.68 -18.49 24.03
N GLY A 121 -0.72 -19.42 24.10
CA GLY A 121 -0.17 -20.08 22.91
C GLY A 121 0.67 -19.18 21.99
N ARG A 122 1.11 -18.01 22.47
CA ARG A 122 1.99 -17.08 21.74
C ARG A 122 3.27 -16.82 22.53
N VAL A 123 4.36 -16.65 21.80
CA VAL A 123 5.62 -16.14 22.37
C VAL A 123 5.58 -14.62 22.32
N LEU A 124 5.69 -14.01 23.48
CA LEU A 124 5.73 -12.58 23.67
C LEU A 124 7.16 -12.18 24.03
N ILE A 125 7.65 -11.14 23.38
CA ILE A 125 9.02 -10.65 23.55
C ILE A 125 9.03 -9.25 24.16
N PRO A 126 10.04 -8.89 24.97
CA PRO A 126 10.25 -7.52 25.39
C PRO A 126 10.57 -6.68 24.15
N LEU A 127 9.72 -5.70 23.86
CA LEU A 127 9.81 -4.94 22.62
C LEU A 127 11.16 -4.24 22.46
N SER A 128 11.66 -3.60 23.51
CA SER A 128 12.92 -2.83 23.49
C SER A 128 14.15 -3.68 23.17
N SER A 129 14.13 -4.96 23.54
CA SER A 129 15.28 -5.85 23.32
C SER A 129 15.33 -6.42 21.91
N PHE A 130 14.19 -6.43 21.22
CA PHE A 130 14.06 -6.94 19.85
C PHE A 130 14.26 -5.84 18.83
N SER A 131 13.61 -4.69 19.02
CA SER A 131 13.64 -3.58 18.07
C SER A 131 15.08 -3.11 17.80
N SER A 132 15.91 -3.06 18.84
CA SER A 132 17.32 -2.67 18.75
C SER A 132 18.17 -3.59 17.86
N GLN A 133 17.79 -4.87 17.70
CA GLN A 133 18.56 -5.83 16.91
C GLN A 133 18.29 -5.69 15.40
N PHE A 134 17.18 -5.07 15.02
CA PHE A 134 16.76 -4.90 13.63
C PHE A 134 16.65 -3.42 13.22
N GLY A 135 17.16 -2.50 14.05
CA GLY A 135 17.23 -1.08 13.70
C GLY A 135 15.86 -0.40 13.68
N VAL A 136 14.93 -0.92 14.49
CA VAL A 136 13.58 -0.37 14.63
C VAL A 136 13.59 0.61 15.80
N ASP A 137 13.23 1.85 15.52
CA ASP A 137 13.08 2.86 16.57
C ASP A 137 11.75 2.66 17.29
N VAL A 138 11.78 2.87 18.62
CA VAL A 138 10.63 2.63 19.50
C VAL A 138 10.29 3.87 20.30
N GLY A 139 9.08 4.38 20.10
CA GLY A 139 8.46 5.42 20.91
C GLY A 139 7.42 4.84 21.86
N TRP A 140 7.21 5.53 22.99
CA TRP A 140 6.12 5.26 23.92
C TRP A 140 5.39 6.55 24.26
N ASN A 141 4.08 6.57 24.04
CA ASN A 141 3.20 7.63 24.48
C ASN A 141 2.39 7.16 25.70
N GLN A 142 2.70 7.74 26.86
CA GLN A 142 2.05 7.38 28.12
C GLN A 142 0.56 7.77 28.16
N ALA A 143 0.19 8.92 27.57
CA ALA A 143 -1.18 9.44 27.63
C ALA A 143 -2.15 8.58 26.82
N THR A 144 -1.72 8.10 25.65
CA THR A 144 -2.52 7.25 24.76
C THR A 144 -2.22 5.76 24.91
N ARG A 145 -1.22 5.40 25.73
CA ARG A 145 -0.68 4.03 25.88
C ARG A 145 -0.34 3.40 24.52
N THR A 146 0.37 4.15 23.70
CA THR A 146 0.73 3.77 22.34
C THR A 146 2.23 3.50 22.23
N VAL A 147 2.57 2.36 21.66
CA VAL A 147 3.89 2.07 21.13
C VAL A 147 3.93 2.55 19.68
N SER A 148 4.93 3.35 19.33
CA SER A 148 5.25 3.66 17.93
C SER A 148 6.52 2.91 17.53
N LEU A 149 6.47 2.22 16.40
CA LEU A 149 7.60 1.55 15.77
C LEU A 149 7.89 2.26 14.46
N THR A 150 9.15 2.62 14.22
CA THR A 150 9.59 3.13 12.92
C THR A 150 10.54 2.12 12.32
N SER A 151 10.17 1.58 11.16
CA SER A 151 10.99 0.61 10.43
C SER A 151 12.20 1.28 9.79
N PRO A 152 13.33 0.57 9.64
CA PRO A 152 14.49 1.12 8.96
C PRO A 152 14.20 1.41 7.49
N GLN A 153 15.09 2.18 6.87
CA GLN A 153 15.11 2.37 5.42
C GLN A 153 15.21 1.03 4.69
N ARG A 154 14.55 0.98 3.54
CA ARG A 154 14.54 -0.18 2.65
C ARG A 154 14.73 0.25 1.20
N GLU A 155 15.49 -0.54 0.44
CA GLU A 155 15.57 -0.42 -1.00
C GLU A 155 14.21 -0.73 -1.65
N MET A 156 13.76 0.15 -2.52
CA MET A 156 12.48 0.05 -3.22
C MET A 156 12.58 0.65 -4.63
N HIS A 157 11.85 0.07 -5.58
CA HIS A 157 11.68 0.67 -6.90
C HIS A 157 10.76 1.89 -6.81
N LEU A 158 11.30 3.08 -7.00
CA LEU A 158 10.54 4.33 -7.04
C LEU A 158 10.20 4.72 -8.47
N ARG A 159 8.92 4.94 -8.75
CA ARG A 159 8.44 5.49 -10.01
C ARG A 159 7.79 6.84 -9.77
N ALA A 160 8.02 7.81 -10.64
CA ALA A 160 7.25 9.05 -10.66
C ALA A 160 6.50 9.21 -11.98
N PHE A 161 5.29 9.77 -11.93
CA PHE A 161 4.59 10.20 -13.14
C PHE A 161 4.99 11.63 -13.50
N TYR A 162 5.62 11.82 -14.66
CA TYR A 162 5.88 13.13 -15.24
C TYR A 162 4.72 13.44 -16.20
N ALA A 163 3.71 14.16 -15.73
CA ALA A 163 2.48 14.40 -16.50
C ALA A 163 1.93 15.79 -16.16
N LEU A 164 1.23 16.42 -17.10
CA LEU A 164 0.68 17.78 -16.89
C LEU A 164 1.82 18.78 -16.58
N GLU A 165 1.69 19.58 -15.53
CA GLU A 165 2.65 20.64 -15.15
C GLU A 165 3.79 20.08 -14.28
N SER A 166 4.67 19.27 -14.85
CA SER A 166 5.77 18.61 -14.10
C SER A 166 7.16 19.22 -14.35
N TYR A 167 7.31 20.10 -15.35
CA TYR A 167 8.61 20.53 -15.86
C TYR A 167 9.54 21.18 -14.82
N GLN A 168 8.97 21.91 -13.86
CA GLN A 168 9.72 22.59 -12.81
C GLN A 168 10.35 21.64 -11.79
N GLU A 169 9.88 20.40 -11.70
CA GLU A 169 10.39 19.39 -10.76
C GLU A 169 11.19 18.28 -11.47
N ARG A 170 11.62 18.49 -12.73
CA ARG A 170 12.41 17.50 -13.48
C ARG A 170 13.73 17.13 -12.78
N ASP A 171 14.24 18.03 -11.93
CA ASP A 171 15.42 17.80 -11.09
C ASP A 171 15.21 16.71 -10.02
N ILE A 172 13.97 16.25 -9.80
CA ILE A 172 13.65 15.12 -8.92
C ILE A 172 13.83 13.78 -9.64
N ILE A 173 13.82 13.74 -10.99
CA ILE A 173 13.96 12.50 -11.78
C ILE A 173 15.13 11.61 -11.29
N PRO A 174 16.34 12.14 -11.00
CA PRO A 174 17.48 11.34 -10.51
C PRO A 174 17.19 10.50 -9.25
N SER A 175 16.26 10.93 -8.40
CA SER A 175 15.84 10.20 -7.19
C SER A 175 14.92 9.00 -7.46
N MET A 176 14.53 8.75 -8.72
CA MET A 176 13.60 7.68 -9.13
C MET A 176 14.30 6.56 -9.89
N ASN A 177 13.79 5.33 -9.82
CA ASN A 177 14.22 4.20 -10.67
C ASN A 177 13.61 4.27 -12.08
N SER A 178 12.44 4.88 -12.20
CA SER A 178 11.76 5.04 -13.49
C SER A 178 10.82 6.24 -13.48
N VAL A 179 10.52 6.77 -14.66
CA VAL A 179 9.58 7.88 -14.83
C VAL A 179 8.57 7.52 -15.90
N ALA A 180 7.29 7.71 -15.62
CA ALA A 180 6.19 7.52 -16.56
C ALA A 180 5.73 8.87 -17.11
N PHE A 181 6.01 9.12 -18.39
CA PHE A 181 5.72 10.37 -19.06
C PHE A 181 4.29 10.38 -19.61
N GLY A 182 3.40 11.15 -18.96
CA GLY A 182 1.99 11.34 -19.33
C GLY A 182 1.82 12.24 -20.55
N TRP A 183 2.37 11.81 -21.68
CA TRP A 183 2.44 12.59 -22.92
C TRP A 183 1.63 11.99 -24.06
N SER A 184 0.89 10.90 -23.80
CA SER A 184 0.09 10.24 -24.80
C SER A 184 -1.25 9.78 -24.28
N ARG A 185 -2.20 9.60 -25.19
CA ARG A 185 -3.50 9.03 -24.90
C ARG A 185 -4.06 8.27 -26.08
N ILE A 186 -5.09 7.48 -25.81
CA ILE A 186 -6.09 7.11 -26.80
C ILE A 186 -7.26 8.10 -26.65
N ASP A 187 -7.62 8.79 -27.72
CA ASP A 187 -8.73 9.75 -27.73
C ASP A 187 -10.11 9.05 -27.78
N ARG A 188 -11.19 9.84 -27.80
CA ARG A 188 -12.57 9.32 -27.77
C ARG A 188 -12.97 8.65 -29.08
N GLU A 189 -12.26 8.99 -30.16
CA GLU A 189 -12.44 8.44 -31.49
C GLU A 189 -11.73 7.08 -31.63
N GLY A 190 -10.80 6.78 -30.71
CA GLY A 190 -10.03 5.56 -30.62
C GLY A 190 -8.67 5.64 -31.29
N GLN A 191 -8.15 6.85 -31.53
CA GLN A 191 -6.84 7.08 -32.10
C GLN A 191 -5.81 7.28 -30.98
N PHE A 192 -4.67 6.63 -31.13
CA PHE A 192 -3.49 6.97 -30.34
C PHE A 192 -2.95 8.33 -30.78
N THR A 193 -2.59 9.19 -29.82
CA THR A 193 -2.07 10.52 -30.11
C THR A 193 -1.07 11.01 -29.05
N LEU A 194 -0.10 11.80 -29.50
CA LEU A 194 0.83 12.59 -28.67
C LEU A 194 0.40 14.06 -28.57
N GLU A 195 -0.78 14.39 -29.09
CA GLU A 195 -1.33 15.75 -29.09
C GLU A 195 -2.56 15.83 -28.19
N GLY A 196 -2.78 17.00 -27.59
CA GLY A 196 -3.92 17.21 -26.71
C GLY A 196 -3.74 18.31 -25.67
N LYS A 197 -4.79 18.54 -24.88
CA LYS A 197 -4.80 19.59 -23.84
C LYS A 197 -4.12 19.18 -22.53
N GLU A 198 -4.11 17.90 -22.21
CA GLU A 198 -3.60 17.38 -20.92
C GLU A 198 -2.42 16.44 -21.17
N TYR A 199 -2.69 15.34 -21.85
CA TYR A 199 -1.69 14.35 -22.25
C TYR A 199 -1.19 14.67 -23.66
N ARG A 200 -0.01 15.26 -23.73
CA ARG A 200 0.67 15.61 -24.99
C ARG A 200 2.18 15.59 -24.82
N LEU A 201 2.90 15.42 -25.92
CA LEU A 201 4.31 15.75 -25.98
C LEU A 201 4.47 17.26 -25.73
N PRO A 202 5.26 17.69 -24.74
CA PRO A 202 5.41 19.11 -24.43
C PRO A 202 6.24 19.83 -25.51
N ALA A 203 6.12 21.15 -25.58
CA ALA A 203 7.04 21.97 -26.36
C ALA A 203 8.41 22.05 -25.66
N SER A 204 9.47 22.27 -26.45
CA SER A 204 10.81 22.52 -25.93
C SER A 204 10.86 23.81 -25.11
N ALA A 205 11.65 23.81 -24.04
CA ALA A 205 11.89 24.97 -23.18
C ALA A 205 13.36 25.38 -23.30
N GLY A 206 13.63 26.30 -24.24
CA GLY A 206 15.00 26.61 -24.66
C GLY A 206 15.65 25.36 -25.26
N ASP A 207 16.83 25.01 -24.76
CA ASP A 207 17.59 23.84 -25.22
C ASP A 207 17.08 22.51 -24.64
N VAL A 208 16.18 22.55 -23.65
CA VAL A 208 15.59 21.35 -23.05
C VAL A 208 14.41 20.90 -23.90
N THR A 209 14.61 19.83 -24.66
CA THR A 209 13.57 19.19 -25.48
C THR A 209 12.93 18.01 -24.72
N PRO A 210 11.71 17.58 -25.07
CA PRO A 210 11.11 16.37 -24.50
C PRO A 210 12.01 15.14 -24.67
N GLN A 211 12.64 15.00 -25.84
CA GLN A 211 13.57 13.91 -26.14
C GLN A 211 14.83 13.98 -25.28
N SER A 212 15.36 15.18 -25.02
CA SER A 212 16.51 15.33 -24.10
C SER A 212 16.19 14.87 -22.69
N ILE A 213 14.98 15.13 -22.17
CA ILE A 213 14.58 14.68 -20.83
C ILE A 213 14.49 13.14 -20.78
N VAL A 214 13.98 12.51 -21.84
CA VAL A 214 13.91 11.05 -21.94
C VAL A 214 15.31 10.44 -22.02
N ALA A 215 16.20 11.02 -22.84
CA ALA A 215 17.58 10.57 -22.97
C ALA A 215 18.37 10.75 -21.67
N ASP A 216 18.28 11.92 -21.03
CA ASP A 216 18.95 12.23 -19.75
C ASP A 216 18.53 11.26 -18.64
N ALA A 217 17.26 10.84 -18.61
CA ALA A 217 16.79 9.83 -17.68
C ALA A 217 17.46 8.48 -17.99
N ALA A 218 17.44 8.04 -19.25
CA ALA A 218 18.04 6.77 -19.66
C ALA A 218 19.55 6.71 -19.37
N ASP A 219 20.28 7.79 -19.66
CA ASP A 219 21.73 7.92 -19.42
C ASP A 219 22.09 7.85 -17.93
N GLN A 220 21.16 8.25 -17.06
CA GLN A 220 21.28 8.13 -15.60
C GLN A 220 20.75 6.78 -15.06
N ASN A 221 20.51 5.81 -15.95
CA ASN A 221 19.96 4.49 -15.63
C ASN A 221 18.57 4.58 -14.96
N ILE A 222 17.78 5.59 -15.35
CA ILE A 222 16.40 5.80 -14.90
C ILE A 222 15.50 5.46 -16.07
N LYS A 223 14.72 4.39 -15.95
CA LYS A 223 13.95 3.89 -17.10
C LYS A 223 12.83 4.88 -17.48
N PRO A 224 12.83 5.46 -18.69
CA PRO A 224 11.73 6.31 -19.14
C PRO A 224 10.62 5.43 -19.73
N HIS A 225 9.39 5.62 -19.26
CA HIS A 225 8.21 4.95 -19.79
C HIS A 225 7.27 5.95 -20.46
N LEU A 226 6.67 5.57 -21.58
CA LEU A 226 5.54 6.29 -22.15
C LEU A 226 4.26 5.89 -21.41
N MET A 227 3.62 6.83 -20.72
CA MET A 227 2.26 6.60 -20.19
C MET A 227 1.23 6.86 -21.29
N VAL A 228 0.31 5.91 -21.45
CA VAL A 228 -0.80 5.95 -22.41
C VAL A 228 -2.11 5.99 -21.64
N TYR A 229 -2.72 7.17 -21.57
CA TYR A 229 -3.99 7.37 -20.90
C TYR A 229 -5.19 7.00 -21.79
N ALA A 230 -6.19 6.33 -21.24
CA ALA A 230 -7.50 6.18 -21.87
C ALA A 230 -8.59 6.07 -20.79
N LEU A 231 -9.78 6.61 -21.07
CA LEU A 231 -10.90 6.59 -20.14
C LEU A 231 -12.08 5.86 -20.77
N ASP A 232 -12.75 4.99 -20.03
CA ASP A 232 -14.01 4.36 -20.41
C ASP A 232 -15.20 5.03 -19.69
N GLY A 233 -15.49 6.28 -20.05
CA GLY A 233 -16.60 7.02 -19.45
C GLY A 233 -17.95 6.69 -20.10
N ASN A 234 -17.92 6.47 -21.42
CA ASN A 234 -19.06 6.29 -22.30
C ASN A 234 -18.85 5.12 -23.29
N GLY A 235 -17.94 4.20 -23.00
CA GLY A 235 -17.63 3.03 -23.84
C GLY A 235 -16.57 3.30 -24.92
N GLU A 236 -15.92 4.47 -24.93
CA GLU A 236 -14.92 4.83 -25.93
C GLU A 236 -13.68 3.92 -25.88
N LEU A 237 -13.24 3.52 -24.69
CA LEU A 237 -12.16 2.55 -24.55
C LEU A 237 -12.65 1.15 -24.86
N THR A 238 -13.83 0.74 -24.39
CA THR A 238 -14.42 -0.56 -24.77
C THR A 238 -14.52 -0.73 -26.29
N LYS A 239 -14.88 0.34 -27.03
CA LYS A 239 -14.91 0.35 -28.50
C LYS A 239 -13.53 0.00 -29.07
N VAL A 240 -12.47 0.66 -28.59
CA VAL A 240 -11.09 0.38 -29.01
C VAL A 240 -10.70 -1.05 -28.70
N LEU A 241 -10.98 -1.53 -27.48
CA LEU A 241 -10.63 -2.89 -27.07
C LEU A 241 -11.41 -3.96 -27.84
N SER A 242 -12.64 -3.68 -28.27
CA SER A 242 -13.51 -4.63 -28.99
C SER A 242 -13.20 -4.71 -30.48
N ASP A 243 -12.84 -3.59 -31.12
CA ASP A 243 -12.56 -3.50 -32.55
C ASP A 243 -11.11 -3.87 -32.89
N SER A 244 -10.90 -4.90 -33.72
CA SER A 244 -9.54 -5.35 -34.06
C SER A 244 -8.70 -4.34 -34.81
N THR A 245 -9.33 -3.48 -35.62
CA THR A 245 -8.62 -2.45 -36.39
C THR A 245 -8.18 -1.32 -35.47
N LEU A 246 -9.06 -0.86 -34.57
CA LEU A 246 -8.70 0.18 -33.60
C LEU A 246 -7.66 -0.31 -32.60
N ARG A 247 -7.78 -1.56 -32.11
CA ARG A 247 -6.74 -2.19 -31.29
C ARG A 247 -5.39 -2.15 -32.01
N GLN A 248 -5.32 -2.69 -33.23
CA GLN A 248 -4.08 -2.77 -33.99
C GLN A 248 -3.44 -1.38 -34.21
N LYS A 249 -4.24 -0.41 -34.66
CA LYS A 249 -3.75 0.97 -34.87
C LYS A 249 -3.22 1.61 -33.59
N SER A 250 -3.91 1.40 -32.45
CA SER A 250 -3.43 1.94 -31.18
C SER A 250 -2.12 1.28 -30.74
N ILE A 251 -1.97 -0.04 -30.92
CA ILE A 251 -0.76 -0.79 -30.59
C ILE A 251 0.42 -0.34 -31.46
N GLU A 252 0.19 -0.17 -32.77
CA GLU A 252 1.19 0.36 -33.71
C GLU A 252 1.63 1.78 -33.33
N GLY A 253 0.68 2.65 -33.01
CA GLY A 253 0.95 4.02 -32.57
C GLY A 253 1.79 4.08 -31.29
N ILE A 254 1.42 3.30 -30.28
CA ILE A 254 2.18 3.19 -29.02
C ILE A 254 3.61 2.71 -29.31
N THR A 255 3.75 1.64 -30.10
CA THR A 255 5.05 1.02 -30.40
C THR A 255 5.97 1.96 -31.19
N THR A 256 5.40 2.69 -32.14
CA THR A 256 6.11 3.71 -32.91
C THR A 256 6.56 4.84 -31.99
N ALA A 257 5.68 5.38 -31.15
CA ALA A 257 6.01 6.46 -30.23
C ALA A 257 7.08 6.06 -29.21
N VAL A 258 7.06 4.82 -28.72
CA VAL A 258 8.10 4.26 -27.85
C VAL A 258 9.46 4.27 -28.55
N THR A 259 9.50 3.77 -29.79
CA THR A 259 10.73 3.65 -30.57
C THR A 259 11.29 5.02 -30.96
N ASP A 260 10.45 5.89 -31.51
CA ASP A 260 10.86 7.18 -32.07
C ASP A 260 11.31 8.19 -30.99
N ASN A 261 10.84 8.01 -29.75
CA ASN A 261 11.15 8.92 -28.64
C ASN A 261 12.07 8.29 -27.58
N GLY A 262 12.58 7.08 -27.80
CA GLY A 262 13.59 6.46 -26.93
C GLY A 262 13.07 6.00 -25.57
N PHE A 263 11.79 5.63 -25.46
CA PHE A 263 11.25 5.08 -24.21
C PHE A 263 11.71 3.63 -24.00
N GLY A 264 12.05 3.27 -22.76
CA GLY A 264 12.39 1.91 -22.33
C GLY A 264 11.19 1.12 -21.79
N GLY A 265 9.99 1.69 -21.83
CA GLY A 265 8.79 1.06 -21.31
C GLY A 265 7.49 1.77 -21.68
N VAL A 266 6.38 1.11 -21.39
CA VAL A 266 5.01 1.64 -21.49
C VAL A 266 4.32 1.49 -20.15
N VAL A 267 3.53 2.48 -19.76
CA VAL A 267 2.52 2.37 -18.69
C VAL A 267 1.15 2.56 -19.33
N LEU A 268 0.31 1.53 -19.33
CA LEU A 268 -1.10 1.73 -19.69
C LEU A 268 -1.85 2.25 -18.48
N ASP A 269 -2.49 3.41 -18.63
CA ASP A 269 -3.40 4.00 -17.65
C ASP A 269 -4.80 4.04 -18.24
N PHE A 270 -5.40 2.85 -18.28
CA PHE A 270 -6.71 2.60 -18.87
C PHE A 270 -7.72 2.55 -17.75
N GLU A 271 -8.57 3.57 -17.66
CA GLU A 271 -9.49 3.80 -16.56
C GLU A 271 -10.96 3.56 -16.96
N GLY A 272 -11.86 3.40 -15.98
CA GLY A 272 -13.32 3.34 -16.22
C GLY A 272 -13.91 1.94 -16.44
N LEU A 273 -13.07 0.96 -16.80
CA LEU A 273 -13.54 -0.38 -17.19
C LEU A 273 -14.29 -1.11 -16.06
N GLY A 274 -15.45 -1.66 -16.41
CA GLY A 274 -16.29 -2.45 -15.50
C GLY A 274 -17.00 -1.61 -14.43
N PHE A 275 -17.14 -0.29 -14.64
CA PHE A 275 -18.01 0.55 -13.82
C PHE A 275 -19.47 0.49 -14.29
N LYS A 276 -19.70 0.68 -15.60
CA LYS A 276 -21.05 0.65 -16.21
C LYS A 276 -21.32 -0.61 -17.04
N LEU A 277 -20.26 -1.18 -17.62
CA LEU A 277 -20.33 -2.30 -18.55
C LEU A 277 -19.96 -3.62 -17.86
N ASP A 278 -20.28 -4.75 -18.51
CA ASP A 278 -20.03 -6.08 -17.95
C ASP A 278 -18.55 -6.29 -17.58
N ALA A 279 -18.31 -6.56 -16.30
CA ALA A 279 -16.96 -6.64 -15.76
C ALA A 279 -16.15 -7.79 -16.37
N GLY A 280 -16.76 -8.97 -16.57
CA GLY A 280 -16.07 -10.14 -17.12
C GLY A 280 -15.66 -9.94 -18.58
N GLN A 281 -16.53 -9.31 -19.37
CA GLN A 281 -16.22 -8.93 -20.74
C GLN A 281 -15.10 -7.87 -20.78
N GLN A 282 -15.16 -6.84 -19.94
CA GLN A 282 -14.09 -5.83 -19.89
C GLN A 282 -12.74 -6.42 -19.49
N GLN A 283 -12.72 -7.35 -18.53
CA GLN A 283 -11.52 -8.09 -18.15
C GLN A 283 -10.92 -8.84 -19.34
N LYS A 284 -11.75 -9.60 -20.09
CA LYS A 284 -11.30 -10.33 -21.27
C LYS A 284 -10.72 -9.39 -22.34
N LEU A 285 -11.42 -8.29 -22.61
CA LEU A 285 -11.01 -7.29 -23.61
C LEU A 285 -9.66 -6.64 -23.25
N LEU A 286 -9.49 -6.23 -21.99
CA LEU A 286 -8.24 -5.67 -21.52
C LEU A 286 -7.10 -6.70 -21.55
N ASN A 287 -7.34 -7.92 -21.07
CA ASN A 287 -6.36 -9.01 -21.10
C ASN A 287 -5.89 -9.30 -22.53
N ASP A 288 -6.83 -9.39 -23.48
CA ASP A 288 -6.53 -9.63 -24.89
C ASP A 288 -5.69 -8.49 -25.49
N TYR A 289 -6.00 -7.24 -25.14
CA TYR A 289 -5.23 -6.05 -25.58
C TYR A 289 -3.81 -6.05 -25.03
N VAL A 290 -3.65 -6.23 -23.72
CA VAL A 290 -2.35 -6.20 -23.02
C VAL A 290 -1.44 -7.31 -23.55
N LYS A 291 -2.00 -8.50 -23.82
CA LYS A 291 -1.27 -9.61 -24.44
C LYS A 291 -0.80 -9.26 -25.86
N GLN A 292 -1.66 -8.66 -26.67
CA GLN A 292 -1.30 -8.23 -28.03
C GLN A 292 -0.22 -7.15 -28.00
N LEU A 293 -0.36 -6.13 -27.14
CA LEU A 293 0.64 -5.09 -26.99
C LEU A 293 1.98 -5.67 -26.54
N LYS A 294 2.03 -6.52 -25.50
CA LYS A 294 3.29 -7.12 -25.05
C LYS A 294 3.99 -7.94 -26.14
N ALA A 295 3.22 -8.61 -27.00
CA ALA A 295 3.78 -9.38 -28.12
C ALA A 295 4.31 -8.48 -29.26
N PHE A 296 3.75 -7.28 -29.42
CA PHE A 296 4.11 -6.34 -30.48
C PHE A 296 5.24 -5.39 -30.09
N LEU A 297 5.37 -5.05 -28.81
CA LEU A 297 6.47 -4.25 -28.29
C LEU A 297 7.83 -4.94 -28.52
N PRO A 298 8.92 -4.19 -28.76
CA PRO A 298 10.27 -4.74 -28.77
C PRO A 298 10.60 -5.45 -27.44
N LYS A 299 11.46 -6.47 -27.49
CA LYS A 299 11.67 -7.40 -26.37
C LYS A 299 12.20 -6.74 -25.09
N ASP A 300 12.96 -5.68 -25.24
CA ASP A 300 13.58 -4.88 -24.17
C ASP A 300 12.64 -3.83 -23.57
N ILE A 301 11.49 -3.57 -24.22
CA ILE A 301 10.49 -2.65 -23.73
C ILE A 301 9.62 -3.31 -22.66
N SER A 302 9.65 -2.71 -21.46
CA SER A 302 8.81 -3.12 -20.35
C SER A 302 7.36 -2.64 -20.51
N LEU A 303 6.40 -3.43 -20.03
CA LEU A 303 4.98 -3.10 -20.03
C LEU A 303 4.45 -3.13 -18.60
N SER A 304 3.92 -1.99 -18.16
CA SER A 304 3.30 -1.81 -16.87
C SER A 304 1.85 -1.36 -17.02
N LEU A 305 1.04 -1.57 -15.99
CA LEU A 305 -0.33 -1.05 -15.95
C LEU A 305 -0.59 -0.31 -14.65
N ALA A 306 -1.16 0.90 -14.74
CA ALA A 306 -1.85 1.53 -13.64
C ALA A 306 -3.28 0.98 -13.59
N VAL A 307 -3.67 0.46 -12.42
CA VAL A 307 -4.95 -0.22 -12.22
C VAL A 307 -5.69 0.36 -11.01
N PRO A 308 -7.02 0.55 -11.10
CA PRO A 308 -7.81 0.97 -9.95
C PRO A 308 -7.80 -0.15 -8.90
N PRO A 309 -7.83 0.18 -7.60
CA PRO A 309 -7.73 -0.82 -6.54
C PRO A 309 -8.98 -1.71 -6.54
N LEU A 310 -8.83 -2.98 -6.17
CA LEU A 310 -9.95 -3.95 -6.21
C LEU A 310 -11.10 -3.59 -5.24
N ASN A 311 -10.84 -2.76 -4.22
CA ASN A 311 -11.87 -2.19 -3.35
C ASN A 311 -12.57 -0.94 -3.92
N SER A 312 -12.25 -0.51 -5.16
CA SER A 312 -12.97 0.54 -5.87
C SER A 312 -14.27 0.04 -6.51
N ALA A 313 -15.00 0.95 -7.18
CA ALA A 313 -16.18 0.62 -7.96
C ALA A 313 -15.86 -0.07 -9.31
N TYR A 314 -14.61 -0.04 -9.76
CA TYR A 314 -14.21 -0.57 -11.06
C TYR A 314 -13.87 -2.05 -10.99
N LYS A 315 -14.53 -2.88 -11.81
CA LYS A 315 -14.37 -4.36 -11.77
C LYS A 315 -13.82 -4.98 -13.05
N GLY A 316 -13.43 -4.15 -14.04
CA GLY A 316 -12.93 -4.60 -15.34
C GLY A 316 -11.48 -5.09 -15.38
N TYR A 317 -10.84 -5.37 -14.24
CA TYR A 317 -9.39 -5.63 -14.16
C TYR A 317 -9.11 -7.00 -13.53
N ASP A 318 -8.62 -7.94 -14.33
CA ASP A 318 -8.19 -9.27 -13.87
C ASP A 318 -6.73 -9.21 -13.43
N TYR A 319 -6.52 -8.87 -12.16
CA TYR A 319 -5.19 -8.65 -11.57
C TYR A 319 -4.25 -9.84 -11.79
N LYS A 320 -4.75 -11.08 -11.68
CA LYS A 320 -3.93 -12.29 -11.83
C LYS A 320 -3.40 -12.43 -13.25
N THR A 321 -4.29 -12.30 -14.24
CA THR A 321 -3.91 -12.44 -15.65
C THR A 321 -3.02 -11.26 -16.06
N LEU A 322 -3.37 -10.04 -15.69
CA LEU A 322 -2.57 -8.85 -16.01
C LEU A 322 -1.15 -8.96 -15.43
N ALA A 323 -0.99 -9.38 -14.17
CA ALA A 323 0.33 -9.57 -13.56
C ALA A 323 1.15 -10.71 -14.19
N SER A 324 0.51 -11.66 -14.86
CA SER A 324 1.19 -12.73 -15.60
C SER A 324 1.77 -12.25 -16.94
N ILE A 325 1.22 -11.17 -17.51
CA ILE A 325 1.63 -10.59 -18.80
C ILE A 325 2.58 -9.40 -18.60
N ALA A 326 2.24 -8.50 -17.68
CA ALA A 326 2.97 -7.27 -17.42
C ALA A 326 4.23 -7.49 -16.56
N ASP A 327 5.16 -6.55 -16.68
CA ASP A 327 6.39 -6.50 -15.88
C ASP A 327 6.09 -6.03 -14.44
N ASP A 328 5.21 -5.04 -14.28
CA ASP A 328 4.66 -4.64 -12.98
C ASP A 328 3.24 -4.03 -13.09
N LEU A 329 2.51 -4.05 -11.97
CA LEU A 329 1.24 -3.36 -11.78
C LEU A 329 1.42 -2.23 -10.76
N ILE A 330 0.80 -1.08 -11.02
CA ILE A 330 0.71 0.05 -10.11
C ILE A 330 -0.74 0.13 -9.61
N ILE A 331 -0.97 -0.11 -8.32
CA ILE A 331 -2.31 0.05 -7.74
C ILE A 331 -2.54 1.53 -7.45
N MET A 332 -3.54 2.13 -8.06
CA MET A 332 -3.95 3.51 -7.81
C MET A 332 -4.75 3.63 -6.50
N ALA A 333 -4.13 3.30 -5.37
CA ALA A 333 -4.77 3.24 -4.05
C ALA A 333 -5.00 4.63 -3.43
N TYR A 334 -5.73 5.48 -4.15
CA TYR A 334 -6.06 6.85 -3.78
C TYR A 334 -7.44 7.25 -4.35
N GLN A 335 -7.89 8.47 -4.06
CA GLN A 335 -9.25 8.96 -4.35
C GLN A 335 -10.35 8.20 -3.60
N TYR A 336 -10.06 7.75 -2.37
CA TYR A 336 -11.08 7.20 -1.48
C TYR A 336 -11.91 8.30 -0.80
N ASN A 337 -11.30 9.46 -0.60
CA ASN A 337 -11.98 10.61 -0.01
C ASN A 337 -13.11 11.12 -0.93
N PRO A 338 -14.20 11.69 -0.37
CA PRO A 338 -15.30 12.22 -1.17
C PRO A 338 -14.84 13.23 -2.21
N VAL A 339 -15.53 13.25 -3.37
CA VAL A 339 -15.28 14.23 -4.44
C VAL A 339 -15.38 15.65 -3.86
N GLY A 340 -14.40 16.50 -4.19
CA GLY A 340 -14.31 17.87 -3.68
C GLY A 340 -13.56 18.01 -2.36
N THR A 341 -13.04 16.92 -1.79
CA THR A 341 -12.07 16.98 -0.69
C THR A 341 -10.86 17.82 -1.10
N LYS A 342 -10.40 18.70 -0.21
CA LYS A 342 -9.24 19.56 -0.46
C LYS A 342 -7.96 18.73 -0.59
N SER A 343 -6.97 19.27 -1.30
CA SER A 343 -5.61 18.73 -1.29
C SER A 343 -5.05 18.64 0.13
N GLN A 344 -4.09 17.74 0.33
CA GLN A 344 -3.42 17.48 1.61
C GLN A 344 -4.35 16.91 2.69
N VAL A 345 -5.42 16.21 2.28
CA VAL A 345 -6.20 15.31 3.14
C VAL A 345 -5.79 13.88 2.80
N PRO A 346 -5.00 13.20 3.66
CA PRO A 346 -4.46 11.88 3.37
C PRO A 346 -5.52 10.84 3.04
N GLU A 347 -5.16 9.90 2.17
CA GLU A 347 -6.02 8.75 1.91
C GLU A 347 -6.05 7.82 3.15
N PRO A 348 -7.20 7.22 3.49
CA PRO A 348 -7.30 6.36 4.68
C PRO A 348 -6.39 5.15 4.59
N ASN A 349 -5.42 5.04 5.51
CA ASN A 349 -4.46 3.92 5.55
C ASN A 349 -5.15 2.54 5.56
N SER A 350 -6.32 2.41 6.18
CA SER A 350 -7.09 1.16 6.19
C SER A 350 -7.59 0.73 4.81
N LEU A 351 -7.93 1.68 3.94
CA LEU A 351 -8.39 1.38 2.57
C LEU A 351 -7.22 1.09 1.64
N VAL A 352 -6.08 1.77 1.84
CA VAL A 352 -4.83 1.47 1.14
C VAL A 352 -4.31 0.07 1.52
N ASP A 353 -4.27 -0.24 2.82
CA ASP A 353 -3.92 -1.56 3.36
C ASP A 353 -4.81 -2.67 2.76
N GLN A 354 -6.13 -2.44 2.72
CA GLN A 354 -7.06 -3.37 2.09
C GLN A 354 -6.80 -3.55 0.59
N ALA A 355 -6.46 -2.48 -0.14
CA ALA A 355 -6.17 -2.57 -1.58
C ALA A 355 -4.93 -3.43 -1.86
N ILE A 356 -3.87 -3.27 -1.06
CA ILE A 356 -2.66 -4.11 -1.15
C ILE A 356 -3.02 -5.57 -0.88
N GLN A 357 -3.72 -5.85 0.23
CA GLN A 357 -4.12 -7.21 0.58
C GLN A 357 -4.96 -7.88 -0.52
N LEU A 358 -5.93 -7.17 -1.09
CA LEU A 358 -6.76 -7.70 -2.16
C LEU A 358 -5.94 -8.02 -3.43
N ALA A 359 -4.97 -7.18 -3.78
CA ALA A 359 -4.11 -7.45 -4.93
C ALA A 359 -3.22 -8.69 -4.73
N LEU A 360 -2.64 -8.83 -3.53
CA LEU A 360 -1.84 -10.01 -3.17
C LEU A 360 -2.71 -11.28 -3.14
N GLN A 361 -3.93 -11.20 -2.57
CA GLN A 361 -4.90 -12.29 -2.55
C GLN A 361 -5.39 -12.68 -3.94
N ALA A 362 -5.50 -11.72 -4.86
CA ALA A 362 -5.80 -11.98 -6.27
C ALA A 362 -4.65 -12.73 -6.99
N GLY A 363 -3.47 -12.85 -6.36
CA GLY A 363 -2.34 -13.61 -6.88
C GLY A 363 -1.30 -12.76 -7.61
N VAL A 364 -1.30 -11.44 -7.40
CA VAL A 364 -0.22 -10.58 -7.91
C VAL A 364 1.06 -10.84 -7.10
N PRO A 365 2.19 -11.20 -7.74
CA PRO A 365 3.45 -11.31 -7.02
C PRO A 365 3.85 -9.97 -6.41
N LYS A 366 4.18 -9.93 -5.11
CA LYS A 366 4.64 -8.71 -4.42
C LYS A 366 5.80 -7.98 -5.13
N GLN A 367 6.71 -8.74 -5.75
CA GLN A 367 7.84 -8.24 -6.54
C GLN A 367 7.46 -7.60 -7.89
N LYS A 368 6.17 -7.65 -8.26
CA LYS A 368 5.61 -6.96 -9.42
C LYS A 368 4.66 -5.84 -9.04
N LEU A 369 4.53 -5.50 -7.75
CA LEU A 369 3.49 -4.60 -7.28
C LEU A 369 4.08 -3.29 -6.77
N LEU A 370 3.67 -2.19 -7.40
CA LEU A 370 3.97 -0.83 -6.98
C LEU A 370 2.73 -0.22 -6.31
N LEU A 371 2.91 0.39 -5.14
CA LEU A 371 1.86 1.16 -4.48
C LEU A 371 1.77 2.57 -5.09
N GLY A 372 0.65 2.90 -5.72
CA GLY A 372 0.36 4.26 -6.18
C GLY A 372 0.07 5.19 -5.01
N ILE A 373 0.75 6.33 -4.95
CA ILE A 373 0.63 7.35 -3.90
C ILE A 373 0.33 8.69 -4.57
N SER A 374 -0.82 9.29 -4.23
CA SER A 374 -1.21 10.59 -4.77
C SER A 374 -0.68 11.73 -3.90
N LEU A 375 0.32 12.46 -4.38
CA LEU A 375 0.93 13.60 -3.69
C LEU A 375 -0.02 14.80 -3.54
N SER A 376 -1.13 14.83 -4.29
CA SER A 376 -2.17 15.84 -4.03
C SER A 376 -2.90 15.59 -2.71
N SER A 377 -3.08 14.32 -2.32
CA SER A 377 -3.78 13.91 -1.11
C SER A 377 -2.85 13.86 0.10
N GLU A 378 -1.61 13.40 -0.10
CA GLU A 378 -0.71 13.07 1.01
C GLU A 378 0.15 14.24 1.51
N THR A 379 0.49 14.19 2.79
CA THR A 379 1.45 15.05 3.49
C THR A 379 2.79 14.32 3.65
N PRO A 380 3.89 14.96 4.08
CA PRO A 380 5.15 14.25 4.33
C PRO A 380 5.02 13.07 5.30
N SER A 381 4.30 13.27 6.41
CA SER A 381 4.03 12.20 7.38
C SER A 381 3.24 11.08 6.72
N SER A 382 2.14 11.41 6.03
CA SER A 382 1.27 10.36 5.50
C SER A 382 1.85 9.65 4.26
N VAL A 383 2.80 10.25 3.53
CA VAL A 383 3.60 9.53 2.54
C VAL A 383 4.50 8.48 3.21
N ASP A 384 5.10 8.80 4.36
CA ASP A 384 5.87 7.81 5.13
C ASP A 384 4.96 6.64 5.57
N ASP A 385 3.73 6.90 6.02
CA ASP A 385 2.76 5.84 6.33
C ASP A 385 2.54 4.89 5.13
N LYS A 386 2.38 5.45 3.92
CA LYS A 386 2.14 4.67 2.69
C LYS A 386 3.36 3.84 2.32
N LEU A 387 4.56 4.40 2.46
CA LEU A 387 5.80 3.67 2.25
C LEU A 387 5.98 2.58 3.32
N GLY A 388 5.60 2.84 4.57
CA GLY A 388 5.52 1.86 5.64
C GLY A 388 4.62 0.67 5.30
N LEU A 389 3.43 0.93 4.73
CA LEU A 389 2.57 -0.13 4.20
C LEU A 389 3.25 -0.92 3.07
N ALA A 390 3.92 -0.25 2.13
CA ALA A 390 4.63 -0.93 1.05
C ALA A 390 5.78 -1.81 1.57
N LYS A 391 6.53 -1.33 2.58
CA LYS A 391 7.57 -2.10 3.29
C LYS A 391 6.98 -3.32 4.00
N ARG A 392 5.87 -3.13 4.72
CA ARG A 392 5.17 -4.16 5.49
C ARG A 392 4.76 -5.38 4.65
N TYR A 393 4.37 -5.14 3.41
CA TYR A 393 3.96 -6.20 2.47
C TYR A 393 5.08 -6.67 1.53
N ASP A 394 6.30 -6.15 1.70
CA ASP A 394 7.44 -6.51 0.89
C ASP A 394 7.17 -6.28 -0.62
N LEU A 395 6.52 -5.17 -0.93
CA LEU A 395 6.18 -4.78 -2.30
C LEU A 395 7.45 -4.39 -3.07
N LYS A 396 7.38 -4.47 -4.42
CA LYS A 396 8.43 -4.00 -5.32
C LYS A 396 8.82 -2.55 -5.02
N GLY A 397 7.83 -1.71 -4.73
CA GLY A 397 8.08 -0.28 -4.65
C GLY A 397 6.82 0.59 -4.56
N ALA A 398 7.00 1.86 -4.91
CA ALA A 398 5.95 2.87 -4.92
C ALA A 398 5.98 3.70 -6.21
N ALA A 399 4.81 4.23 -6.60
CA ALA A 399 4.66 5.09 -7.76
C ALA A 399 3.95 6.39 -7.35
N PHE A 400 4.60 7.53 -7.56
CA PHE A 400 4.10 8.84 -7.13
C PHE A 400 3.32 9.54 -8.24
N TRP A 401 2.03 9.77 -7.99
CA TRP A 401 1.17 10.64 -8.78
C TRP A 401 1.11 12.03 -8.13
N ARG A 402 1.85 13.02 -8.59
CA ARG A 402 2.75 13.03 -9.75
C ARG A 402 3.93 13.95 -9.47
N LEU A 403 4.99 13.80 -10.26
CA LEU A 403 6.07 14.78 -10.35
C LEU A 403 5.45 16.15 -10.72
N GLY A 404 5.87 17.22 -10.06
CA GLY A 404 5.18 18.53 -10.08
C GLY A 404 4.39 18.83 -8.81
N LEU A 405 4.25 17.87 -7.88
CA LEU A 405 3.57 18.07 -6.60
C LEU A 405 4.47 17.83 -5.38
N PHE A 406 5.74 17.46 -5.56
CA PHE A 406 6.65 17.23 -4.43
C PHE A 406 6.93 18.50 -3.63
N ARG A 407 6.86 19.68 -4.27
CA ARG A 407 7.17 20.98 -3.65
C ARG A 407 5.99 21.95 -3.69
N THR A 408 4.91 21.59 -4.37
CA THR A 408 3.72 22.45 -4.55
C THR A 408 3.00 22.76 -3.25
N TYR A 409 2.81 21.76 -2.38
CA TYR A 409 2.09 21.95 -1.11
C TYR A 409 3.02 22.09 0.10
N ASN A 410 4.19 21.45 0.03
CA ASN A 410 5.19 21.46 1.08
C ASN A 410 6.56 21.09 0.51
N ASN A 411 7.66 21.64 1.03
CA ASN A 411 9.00 21.39 0.51
C ASN A 411 9.73 20.19 1.15
N GLN A 412 9.09 19.46 2.06
CA GLN A 412 9.70 18.32 2.77
C GLN A 412 9.27 16.95 2.23
N MET A 413 8.48 16.88 1.15
CA MET A 413 7.96 15.61 0.62
C MET A 413 9.10 14.68 0.19
N GLU A 414 10.07 15.22 -0.56
CA GLU A 414 11.25 14.50 -1.01
C GLU A 414 12.09 14.00 0.18
N GLY A 415 12.23 14.83 1.22
CA GLY A 415 12.92 14.47 2.46
C GLY A 415 12.23 13.33 3.21
N ALA A 416 10.89 13.31 3.26
CA ALA A 416 10.13 12.23 3.88
C ALA A 416 10.27 10.90 3.12
N VAL A 417 10.21 10.93 1.79
CA VAL A 417 10.50 9.74 0.96
C VAL A 417 11.91 9.24 1.23
N ASN A 418 12.91 10.11 1.17
CA ASN A 418 14.31 9.75 1.40
C ASN A 418 14.58 9.26 2.83
N ALA A 419 13.81 9.70 3.83
CA ALA A 419 13.94 9.18 5.19
C ALA A 419 13.37 7.76 5.34
N SER A 420 12.36 7.41 4.54
CA SER A 420 11.65 6.13 4.64
C SER A 420 12.29 5.01 3.83
N VAL A 421 12.82 5.35 2.64
CA VAL A 421 13.27 4.38 1.63
C VAL A 421 14.53 4.86 0.90
N VAL A 422 15.22 3.90 0.28
CA VAL A 422 16.34 4.15 -0.64
C VAL A 422 15.91 3.65 -2.02
N LYS A 423 16.24 4.41 -3.06
CA LYS A 423 16.06 3.99 -4.45
C LYS A 423 16.92 2.74 -4.72
N GLU A 424 16.34 1.72 -5.36
CA GLU A 424 17.03 0.47 -5.78
C GLU A 424 18.23 0.72 -6.72
#